data_AF-A0AAD1ZWY6-F1
#
_entry.id   AF-A0AAD1ZWY6-F1
#
_cell.length_a   1.000
_cell.length_b   1.000
_cell.length_c   1.000
_cell.angle_alpha   90.00
_cell.angle_beta   90.00
_cell.angle_gamma   90.00
#
_symmetry.space_group_name_H-M   'P 1'
#
loop_
_entity.id
_entity.type
_entity.pdbx_description
1 polymer ?
#
loop_
_entity_poly.entity_id
_entity_poly.type
_entity_poly.pdbx_seq_one_letter_code
_entity_poly.pdbx_strand_id
1 'polypeptide(L)'
;MGSMEMETSTATVREEDERKPEIDLNENKLGNDNEKNFMKKKKKSKFNFIPKLGCMKLNDEFPAVEEKPNVDGSFDVEAGSNQKTSEPNHLIVMVNGIIGSAQNWRYAAKQFVRTYPSDVVVHCSESNSSMLTFDGVDVMGTRLADEVISVVDRHPNLQKISFVSHSLGGLIARYAIARLYRQDFSRKLGEENDERQGESNGSFAEEKCKDRIAGLEPVNFITLATPHLGSRGHKQVPVFCGLYSMEKVASRASWILGRTGKHLFLTDSDDGKSPLLLQMVNDSEDLKFISALHSFKRRVAYANARFDHLVGWSSSSLRRRNELPKRRNLQKHAKYPHILYEVASKTDKPQVHLEAKIVRGKTNEMEEEMIRGLMRLSWERIDVNFSGTIQRFLAHNTIQVKTYCINSAGANIIQHMIDNFVL
;
A
#
# COMPACT_ATOMS: atom_id res chain seq x y z
N MET A 1 13.76 66.01 -63.37
CA MET A 1 14.50 66.20 -62.11
C MET A 1 13.50 66.22 -60.97
N GLY A 2 13.65 65.30 -60.01
CA GLY A 2 13.39 65.51 -58.57
C GLY A 2 11.96 65.75 -58.04
N SER A 3 11.59 64.85 -57.13
CA SER A 3 10.84 65.09 -55.87
C SER A 3 9.31 65.25 -55.98
N MET A 4 8.45 64.38 -55.42
CA MET A 4 8.26 63.86 -54.04
C MET A 4 7.40 64.79 -53.17
N GLU A 5 6.42 64.16 -52.50
CA GLU A 5 5.36 64.65 -51.58
C GLU A 5 3.97 64.98 -52.18
N MET A 6 2.95 64.21 -51.76
CA MET A 6 1.80 64.74 -51.03
C MET A 6 0.96 63.62 -50.37
N GLU A 7 0.67 63.83 -49.09
CA GLU A 7 -0.26 63.09 -48.23
C GLU A 7 -1.74 63.29 -48.65
N THR A 8 -2.63 62.34 -48.32
CA THR A 8 -3.72 62.50 -47.31
C THR A 8 -4.86 61.45 -47.41
N SER A 9 -5.28 61.00 -46.22
CA SER A 9 -6.67 60.75 -45.76
C SER A 9 -7.47 59.47 -46.12
N THR A 10 -7.63 58.64 -45.08
CA THR A 10 -8.84 57.96 -44.53
C THR A 10 -10.00 57.51 -45.45
N ALA A 11 -10.38 56.23 -45.33
CA ALA A 11 -11.75 55.75 -45.57
C ALA A 11 -12.12 54.53 -44.68
N THR A 12 -13.27 54.64 -44.01
CA THR A 12 -14.02 53.63 -43.24
C THR A 12 -15.01 52.87 -44.12
N VAL A 13 -15.27 51.57 -43.87
CA VAL A 13 -16.49 50.86 -44.32
C VAL A 13 -16.97 49.85 -43.27
N ARG A 14 -18.30 49.77 -43.12
CA ARG A 14 -19.15 48.98 -42.21
C ARG A 14 -19.91 47.87 -42.95
N GLU A 15 -20.50 46.96 -42.15
CA GLU A 15 -21.78 46.20 -42.34
C GLU A 15 -21.75 44.96 -43.28
N GLU A 16 -22.44 43.83 -43.04
CA GLU A 16 -23.75 43.56 -42.42
C GLU A 16 -23.84 42.21 -41.66
N ASP A 17 -24.92 42.06 -40.87
CA ASP A 17 -25.33 41.02 -39.91
C ASP A 17 -26.77 40.58 -40.24
N GLU A 18 -27.12 39.28 -40.20
CA GLU A 18 -28.47 38.78 -40.50
C GLU A 18 -29.11 37.97 -39.34
N ARG A 19 -30.40 38.24 -39.12
CA ARG A 19 -31.28 37.80 -38.02
C ARG A 19 -32.27 36.69 -38.44
N LYS A 20 -32.60 35.85 -37.43
CA LYS A 20 -33.78 34.96 -37.19
C LYS A 20 -35.17 35.55 -37.59
N PRO A 21 -36.29 34.78 -37.74
CA PRO A 21 -37.09 34.22 -36.60
C PRO A 21 -37.91 32.92 -36.88
N GLU A 22 -39.02 32.71 -36.15
CA GLU A 22 -39.54 31.51 -35.46
C GLU A 22 -41.04 31.22 -35.80
N ILE A 23 -41.62 30.11 -35.29
CA ILE A 23 -43.07 29.71 -35.12
C ILE A 23 -43.84 29.30 -36.44
N ASP A 24 -44.83 28.39 -36.57
CA ASP A 24 -45.90 27.84 -35.70
C ASP A 24 -46.62 26.56 -36.25
N LEU A 25 -47.57 26.05 -35.47
CA LEU A 25 -48.31 24.77 -35.44
C LEU A 25 -49.44 24.52 -36.50
N ASN A 26 -49.86 23.23 -36.56
CA ASN A 26 -51.19 22.63 -36.85
C ASN A 26 -51.55 21.96 -38.21
N GLU A 27 -51.95 20.68 -38.06
CA GLU A 27 -53.01 19.85 -38.70
C GLU A 27 -53.45 20.06 -40.18
N ASN A 28 -53.34 19.00 -41.01
CA ASN A 28 -54.48 18.14 -41.41
C ASN A 28 -54.14 17.02 -42.42
N LYS A 29 -55.01 15.99 -42.39
CA LYS A 29 -55.08 14.67 -43.06
C LYS A 29 -54.99 14.67 -44.60
N LEU A 30 -54.58 13.53 -45.23
CA LEU A 30 -55.46 12.50 -45.83
C LEU A 30 -54.72 11.47 -46.75
N GLY A 31 -54.95 10.16 -46.52
CA GLY A 31 -54.95 9.06 -47.51
C GLY A 31 -53.60 8.48 -47.98
N ASN A 32 -53.42 7.19 -48.30
CA ASN A 32 -54.27 5.99 -48.24
C ASN A 32 -53.35 4.75 -48.40
N ASP A 33 -53.74 3.66 -47.72
CA ASP A 33 -53.43 2.22 -47.88
C ASP A 33 -52.24 1.72 -48.72
N ASN A 34 -51.43 0.84 -48.12
CA ASN A 34 -51.18 -0.49 -48.72
C ASN A 34 -50.67 -1.54 -47.73
N GLU A 35 -51.05 -2.77 -48.06
CA GLU A 35 -51.22 -3.95 -47.23
C GLU A 35 -49.95 -4.69 -46.73
N LYS A 36 -50.15 -5.38 -45.59
CA LYS A 36 -49.67 -6.73 -45.23
C LYS A 36 -48.16 -7.03 -45.27
N ASN A 37 -47.60 -7.26 -44.07
CA ASN A 37 -46.94 -8.54 -43.74
C ASN A 37 -46.71 -8.72 -42.23
N PHE A 38 -47.64 -9.43 -41.58
CA PHE A 38 -47.51 -9.90 -40.20
C PHE A 38 -46.65 -11.18 -40.17
N MET A 39 -45.33 -11.04 -40.04
CA MET A 39 -44.44 -12.13 -39.65
C MET A 39 -44.21 -12.10 -38.14
N LYS A 40 -44.90 -12.99 -37.42
CA LYS A 40 -44.65 -13.35 -36.01
C LYS A 40 -43.18 -13.79 -35.84
N LYS A 41 -42.29 -12.88 -35.44
CA LYS A 41 -40.97 -13.26 -34.90
C LYS A 41 -41.18 -13.85 -33.51
N LYS A 42 -41.13 -15.18 -33.42
CA LYS A 42 -40.95 -15.93 -32.17
C LYS A 42 -39.80 -15.29 -31.37
N LYS A 43 -40.09 -14.76 -30.18
CA LYS A 43 -39.08 -14.47 -29.16
C LYS A 43 -38.39 -15.79 -28.80
N LYS A 44 -37.28 -16.11 -29.46
CA LYS A 44 -36.32 -17.07 -28.95
C LYS A 44 -35.67 -16.41 -27.74
N SER A 45 -36.15 -16.75 -26.55
CA SER A 45 -35.43 -16.56 -25.30
C SER A 45 -34.05 -17.17 -25.48
N LYS A 46 -33.03 -16.33 -25.70
CA LYS A 46 -31.65 -16.76 -25.52
C LYS A 46 -31.48 -16.92 -24.01
N PHE A 47 -31.66 -18.15 -23.53
CA PHE A 47 -31.08 -18.59 -22.27
C PHE A 47 -29.58 -18.34 -22.38
N ASN A 48 -29.13 -17.18 -21.89
CA ASN A 48 -27.74 -17.03 -21.52
C ASN A 48 -27.55 -18.00 -20.34
N PHE A 49 -26.94 -19.13 -20.65
CA PHE A 49 -26.37 -20.02 -19.66
C PHE A 49 -25.21 -19.24 -19.03
N ILE A 50 -25.54 -18.35 -18.08
CA ILE A 50 -24.56 -17.85 -17.13
C ILE A 50 -24.15 -19.11 -16.37
N PRO A 51 -22.90 -19.58 -16.48
CA PRO A 51 -22.47 -20.60 -15.55
C PRO A 51 -22.63 -19.94 -14.19
N LYS A 52 -23.54 -20.48 -13.36
CA LYS A 52 -23.48 -20.23 -11.92
C LYS A 52 -22.06 -20.62 -11.54
N LEU A 53 -21.16 -19.64 -11.51
CA LEU A 53 -19.96 -19.70 -10.70
C LEU A 53 -20.52 -19.96 -9.33
N GLY A 54 -20.53 -21.23 -8.95
CA GLY A 54 -20.75 -21.67 -7.59
C GLY A 54 -19.61 -21.11 -6.77
N CYS A 55 -19.62 -19.80 -6.54
CA CYS A 55 -19.27 -19.28 -5.24
C CYS A 55 -20.40 -19.80 -4.35
N MET A 56 -20.31 -21.09 -4.00
CA MET A 56 -20.90 -21.52 -2.76
C MET A 56 -20.47 -20.44 -1.77
N LYS A 57 -21.44 -19.84 -1.09
CA LYS A 57 -21.18 -19.33 0.25
C LYS A 57 -20.24 -20.37 0.85
N LEU A 58 -19.06 -19.96 1.28
CA LEU A 58 -18.34 -20.78 2.23
C LEU A 58 -19.33 -20.89 3.39
N ASN A 59 -20.16 -21.94 3.36
CA ASN A 59 -20.69 -22.61 4.52
C ASN A 59 -19.51 -23.30 5.21
N ASP A 60 -18.43 -22.56 5.38
CA ASP A 60 -17.53 -22.82 6.47
C ASP A 60 -18.11 -22.01 7.61
N GLU A 61 -19.16 -22.57 8.22
CA GLU A 61 -19.13 -22.68 9.67
C GLU A 61 -17.76 -23.29 10.01
N PHE A 62 -16.73 -22.45 10.14
CA PHE A 62 -15.55 -22.80 10.90
C PHE A 62 -15.93 -22.45 12.33
N PRO A 63 -16.36 -23.39 13.19
CA PRO A 63 -16.75 -23.12 14.58
C PRO A 63 -15.58 -22.63 15.47
N ALA A 64 -14.46 -22.22 14.86
CA ALA A 64 -13.16 -21.98 15.46
C ALA A 64 -12.75 -20.49 15.47
N VAL A 65 -13.37 -19.64 14.65
CA VAL A 65 -12.95 -18.24 14.47
C VAL A 65 -14.14 -17.31 14.57
N GLU A 66 -14.09 -16.36 15.49
CA GLU A 66 -15.09 -15.32 15.69
C GLU A 66 -14.65 -14.03 14.97
N GLU A 67 -15.55 -13.49 14.13
CA GLU A 67 -15.43 -12.14 13.56
C GLU A 67 -16.24 -11.20 14.46
N LYS A 68 -15.59 -10.22 15.08
CA LYS A 68 -16.23 -9.18 15.88
C LYS A 68 -16.24 -7.88 15.06
N PRO A 69 -17.33 -7.57 14.34
CA PRO A 69 -17.43 -6.32 13.60
C PRO A 69 -17.56 -5.15 14.58
N ASN A 70 -16.80 -4.10 14.32
CA ASN A 70 -16.90 -2.82 15.01
C ASN A 70 -17.91 -1.91 14.29
N VAL A 71 -18.36 -0.87 14.99
CA VAL A 71 -19.39 0.08 14.49
C VAL A 71 -18.93 0.82 13.23
N ASP A 72 -17.62 1.01 13.07
CA ASP A 72 -17.00 1.71 11.94
C ASP A 72 -16.74 0.83 10.71
N GLY A 73 -17.06 -0.47 10.78
CA GLY A 73 -16.82 -1.44 9.70
C GLY A 73 -15.47 -2.15 9.75
N SER A 74 -14.56 -1.75 10.66
CA SER A 74 -13.39 -2.55 11.01
C SER A 74 -13.84 -3.83 11.73
N PHE A 75 -12.97 -4.83 11.80
CA PHE A 75 -13.30 -6.04 12.55
C PHE A 75 -12.08 -6.72 13.13
N ASP A 76 -12.29 -7.31 14.30
CA ASP A 76 -11.31 -8.15 14.97
C ASP A 76 -11.62 -9.61 14.68
N VAL A 77 -10.56 -10.40 14.46
CA VAL A 77 -10.63 -11.83 14.26
C VAL A 77 -9.90 -12.50 15.41
N GLU A 78 -10.61 -13.36 16.13
CA GLU A 78 -10.09 -14.13 17.27
C GLU A 78 -10.54 -15.58 17.19
N ALA A 79 -9.84 -16.48 17.89
CA ALA A 79 -10.33 -17.84 18.04
C ALA A 79 -11.62 -17.84 18.88
N GLY A 80 -12.56 -18.73 18.55
CA GLY A 80 -13.78 -18.90 19.33
C GLY A 80 -13.47 -19.37 20.76
N SER A 81 -14.34 -19.02 21.70
CA SER A 81 -14.18 -19.31 23.14
C SER A 81 -13.79 -20.77 23.46
N ASN A 82 -14.27 -21.74 22.68
CA ASN A 82 -13.99 -23.17 22.84
C ASN A 82 -12.55 -23.60 22.44
N GLN A 83 -11.73 -22.70 21.91
CA GLN A 83 -10.35 -22.98 21.47
C GLN A 83 -9.29 -22.12 22.17
N LYS A 84 -9.69 -21.20 23.05
CA LYS A 84 -8.76 -20.35 23.80
C LYS A 84 -8.20 -21.12 25.00
N THR A 85 -6.89 -21.33 25.01
CA THR A 85 -6.17 -21.84 26.20
C THR A 85 -5.63 -20.72 27.07
N SER A 86 -5.44 -19.54 26.49
CA SER A 86 -5.05 -18.28 27.14
C SER A 86 -5.57 -17.09 26.35
N GLU A 87 -5.56 -15.89 26.94
CA GLU A 87 -5.88 -14.66 26.21
C GLU A 87 -4.73 -14.26 25.28
N PRO A 88 -5.02 -13.91 24.00
CA PRO A 88 -3.99 -13.48 23.06
C PRO A 88 -3.21 -12.27 23.55
N ASN A 89 -1.89 -12.27 23.34
CA ASN A 89 -1.00 -11.18 23.75
C ASN A 89 -0.32 -10.46 22.58
N HIS A 90 -0.60 -10.87 21.33
CA HIS A 90 0.00 -10.29 20.14
C HIS A 90 -1.08 -9.74 19.20
N LEU A 91 -1.07 -8.42 18.98
CA LEU A 91 -1.92 -7.75 18.00
C LEU A 91 -1.26 -7.76 16.62
N ILE A 92 -2.01 -8.21 15.61
CA ILE A 92 -1.64 -8.07 14.20
C ILE A 92 -2.57 -7.05 13.54
N VAL A 93 -2.04 -5.90 13.17
CA VAL A 93 -2.77 -4.84 12.46
C VAL A 93 -2.63 -5.03 10.95
N MET A 94 -3.74 -5.26 10.26
CA MET A 94 -3.79 -5.41 8.80
C MET A 94 -4.29 -4.14 8.11
N VAL A 95 -3.50 -3.58 7.20
CA VAL A 95 -3.72 -2.25 6.61
C VAL A 95 -3.91 -2.33 5.10
N ASN A 96 -5.05 -1.87 4.59
CA ASN A 96 -5.40 -1.97 3.17
C ASN A 96 -4.66 -0.96 2.28
N GLY A 97 -4.60 -1.30 0.98
CA GLY A 97 -4.13 -0.42 -0.07
C GLY A 97 -5.18 0.58 -0.55
N ILE A 98 -4.84 1.29 -1.64
CA ILE A 98 -5.70 2.29 -2.28
C ILE A 98 -7.02 1.66 -2.79
N ILE A 99 -8.16 2.33 -2.55
CA ILE A 99 -9.51 1.83 -2.86
C ILE A 99 -9.77 0.43 -2.22
N GLY A 100 -9.09 0.16 -1.10
CA GLY A 100 -9.25 -1.07 -0.32
C GLY A 100 -10.25 -0.92 0.82
N SER A 101 -10.45 -2.02 1.53
CA SER A 101 -11.18 -2.10 2.81
C SER A 101 -10.64 -3.23 3.68
N ALA A 102 -11.01 -3.27 4.96
CA ALA A 102 -10.69 -4.33 5.91
C ALA A 102 -11.01 -5.72 5.36
N GLN A 103 -12.09 -5.84 4.58
CA GLN A 103 -12.53 -7.11 4.01
C GLN A 103 -11.53 -7.75 3.04
N ASN A 104 -10.60 -6.97 2.48
CA ASN A 104 -9.53 -7.52 1.64
C ASN A 104 -8.55 -8.40 2.42
N TRP A 105 -8.52 -8.26 3.75
CA TRP A 105 -7.67 -9.03 4.66
C TRP A 105 -8.37 -10.23 5.29
N ARG A 106 -9.68 -10.39 5.09
CA ARG A 106 -10.48 -11.42 5.76
C ARG A 106 -9.90 -12.83 5.61
N TYR A 107 -9.40 -13.17 4.42
CA TYR A 107 -8.75 -14.47 4.22
C TYR A 107 -7.49 -14.61 5.08
N ALA A 108 -6.57 -13.64 5.02
CA ALA A 108 -5.32 -13.68 5.76
C ALA A 108 -5.55 -13.70 7.28
N ALA A 109 -6.46 -12.86 7.78
CA ALA A 109 -6.79 -12.78 9.20
C ALA A 109 -7.28 -14.13 9.74
N LYS A 110 -8.19 -14.80 9.01
CA LYS A 110 -8.64 -16.14 9.36
C LYS A 110 -7.50 -17.16 9.40
N GLN A 111 -6.56 -17.11 8.47
CA GLN A 111 -5.44 -18.06 8.44
C GLN A 111 -4.46 -17.84 9.61
N PHE A 112 -4.22 -16.59 10.01
CA PHE A 112 -3.40 -16.29 11.19
C PHE A 112 -4.02 -16.84 12.47
N VAL A 113 -5.29 -16.53 12.72
CA VAL A 113 -5.99 -16.98 13.92
C VAL A 113 -6.13 -18.50 13.96
N ARG A 114 -6.34 -19.15 12.82
CA ARG A 114 -6.36 -20.62 12.74
C ARG A 114 -5.02 -21.26 13.11
N THR A 115 -3.92 -20.60 12.75
CA THR A 115 -2.57 -21.11 13.04
C THR A 115 -2.15 -20.81 14.49
N TYR A 116 -2.54 -19.65 15.01
CA TYR A 116 -2.13 -19.15 16.33
C TYR A 116 -3.33 -18.75 17.21
N PRO A 117 -4.25 -19.68 17.50
CA PRO A 117 -5.55 -19.36 18.11
C PRO A 117 -5.47 -18.77 19.52
N SER A 118 -4.40 -19.08 20.28
CA SER A 118 -4.21 -18.58 21.65
C SER A 118 -3.19 -17.44 21.76
N ASP A 119 -2.48 -17.11 20.68
CA ASP A 119 -1.38 -16.13 20.71
C ASP A 119 -1.76 -14.79 20.10
N VAL A 120 -2.59 -14.79 19.04
CA VAL A 120 -2.84 -13.59 18.22
C VAL A 120 -4.30 -13.14 18.22
N VAL A 121 -4.47 -11.82 18.20
CA VAL A 121 -5.69 -11.15 17.76
C VAL A 121 -5.36 -10.38 16.48
N VAL A 122 -6.19 -10.52 15.45
CA VAL A 122 -5.96 -9.83 14.18
C VAL A 122 -7.00 -8.73 14.01
N HIS A 123 -6.54 -7.49 13.91
CA HIS A 123 -7.37 -6.34 13.62
C HIS A 123 -7.26 -5.98 12.14
N CYS A 124 -8.37 -6.02 11.40
CA CYS A 124 -8.45 -5.52 10.03
C CYS A 124 -8.98 -4.08 10.04
N SER A 125 -8.07 -3.14 9.77
CA SER A 125 -8.34 -1.70 9.82
C SER A 125 -9.29 -1.25 8.72
N GLU A 126 -10.25 -0.39 9.09
CA GLU A 126 -11.20 0.26 8.15
C GLU A 126 -11.04 1.79 8.17
N SER A 127 -10.14 2.35 8.99
CA SER A 127 -9.91 3.81 9.12
C SER A 127 -9.62 4.53 7.81
N ASN A 128 -9.17 3.80 6.78
CA ASN A 128 -8.83 4.33 5.47
C ASN A 128 -9.42 3.50 4.34
N SER A 129 -10.75 3.41 4.26
CA SER A 129 -11.42 2.68 3.19
C SER A 129 -11.94 3.54 2.04
N SER A 130 -12.09 2.93 0.87
CA SER A 130 -12.69 3.57 -0.30
C SER A 130 -12.04 4.92 -0.65
N MET A 131 -12.82 6.01 -0.72
CA MET A 131 -12.32 7.34 -1.11
C MET A 131 -11.44 8.00 -0.05
N LEU A 132 -11.50 7.56 1.23
CA LEU A 132 -10.62 8.05 2.29
C LEU A 132 -9.15 7.72 2.00
N THR A 133 -8.90 6.75 1.10
CA THR A 133 -7.54 6.42 0.64
C THR A 133 -6.86 7.53 -0.17
N PHE A 134 -7.56 8.62 -0.48
CA PHE A 134 -7.05 9.76 -1.26
C PHE A 134 -6.61 10.96 -0.41
N ASP A 135 -6.78 10.89 0.92
CA ASP A 135 -6.57 12.02 1.84
C ASP A 135 -5.10 12.34 2.13
N GLY A 136 -4.17 11.49 1.69
CA GLY A 136 -2.74 11.64 1.94
C GLY A 136 -2.23 10.75 3.07
N VAL A 137 -1.01 10.23 2.89
CA VAL A 137 -0.36 9.25 3.79
C VAL A 137 -0.26 9.72 5.24
N ASP A 138 -0.08 11.02 5.45
CA ASP A 138 -0.01 11.63 6.78
C ASP A 138 -1.36 11.64 7.51
N VAL A 139 -2.43 12.04 6.81
CA VAL A 139 -3.81 12.03 7.35
C VAL A 139 -4.25 10.59 7.62
N MET A 140 -4.03 9.70 6.65
CA MET A 140 -4.38 8.30 6.79
C MET A 140 -3.59 7.61 7.90
N GLY A 141 -2.29 7.90 8.02
CA GLY A 141 -1.45 7.36 9.08
C GLY A 141 -1.82 7.91 10.46
N THR A 142 -2.31 9.14 10.52
CA THR A 142 -2.89 9.72 11.73
C THR A 142 -4.11 8.93 12.17
N ARG A 143 -5.09 8.74 11.28
CA ARG A 143 -6.30 7.95 11.58
C ARG A 143 -5.98 6.51 11.99
N LEU A 144 -5.05 5.86 11.30
CA LEU A 144 -4.63 4.50 11.64
C LEU A 144 -4.01 4.44 13.04
N ALA A 145 -3.18 5.41 13.42
CA ALA A 145 -2.62 5.46 14.76
C ALA A 145 -3.71 5.61 15.84
N ASP A 146 -4.71 6.45 15.61
CA ASP A 146 -5.82 6.66 16.56
C ASP A 146 -6.70 5.38 16.68
N GLU A 147 -6.94 4.69 15.56
CA GLU A 147 -7.62 3.38 15.51
C GLU A 147 -6.83 2.32 16.29
N VAL A 148 -5.50 2.24 16.09
CA VAL A 148 -4.64 1.28 16.80
C VAL A 148 -4.66 1.53 18.31
N ILE A 149 -4.61 2.78 18.78
CA ILE A 149 -4.75 3.10 20.20
C ILE A 149 -6.07 2.57 20.74
N SER A 150 -7.16 2.82 20.02
CA SER A 150 -8.50 2.33 20.40
C SER A 150 -8.60 0.81 20.43
N VAL A 151 -7.85 0.09 19.59
CA VAL A 151 -7.75 -1.37 19.62
C VAL A 151 -6.96 -1.83 20.85
N VAL A 152 -5.81 -1.22 21.11
CA VAL A 152 -4.96 -1.58 22.25
C VAL A 152 -5.71 -1.37 23.58
N ASP A 153 -6.44 -0.28 23.73
CA ASP A 153 -7.22 0.02 24.93
C ASP A 153 -8.34 -1.01 25.20
N ARG A 154 -8.87 -1.66 24.15
CA ARG A 154 -9.88 -2.72 24.25
C ARG A 154 -9.28 -4.09 24.61
N HIS A 155 -7.97 -4.26 24.48
CA HIS A 155 -7.28 -5.53 24.70
C HIS A 155 -6.11 -5.37 25.70
N PRO A 156 -6.40 -5.32 27.02
CA PRO A 156 -5.40 -4.99 28.04
C PRO A 156 -4.26 -6.01 28.19
N ASN A 157 -4.43 -7.23 27.68
CA ASN A 157 -3.42 -8.29 27.76
C ASN A 157 -2.38 -8.25 26.64
N LEU A 158 -2.53 -7.32 25.69
CA LEU A 158 -1.57 -7.18 24.61
C LEU A 158 -0.21 -6.78 25.15
N GLN A 159 0.82 -7.46 24.66
CA GLN A 159 2.22 -7.19 24.95
C GLN A 159 3.01 -6.90 23.68
N LYS A 160 2.55 -7.42 22.53
CA LYS A 160 3.26 -7.38 21.24
C LYS A 160 2.38 -6.82 20.14
N ILE A 161 3.00 -6.15 19.18
CA ILE A 161 2.33 -5.61 17.99
C ILE A 161 3.11 -5.92 16.71
N SER A 162 2.38 -6.29 15.67
CA SER A 162 2.88 -6.47 14.31
C SER A 162 1.98 -5.77 13.31
N PHE A 163 2.57 -5.34 12.19
CA PHE A 163 1.84 -4.76 11.06
C PHE A 163 2.01 -5.64 9.83
N VAL A 164 0.90 -5.88 9.12
CA VAL A 164 0.86 -6.51 7.80
C VAL A 164 0.13 -5.56 6.86
N SER A 165 0.81 -5.08 5.83
CA SER A 165 0.28 -3.97 5.03
C SER A 165 0.40 -4.23 3.54
N HIS A 166 -0.61 -3.80 2.78
CA HIS A 166 -0.65 -4.00 1.33
C HIS A 166 -0.57 -2.66 0.61
N SER A 167 0.28 -2.59 -0.41
CA SER A 167 0.35 -1.44 -1.31
C SER A 167 0.54 -0.13 -0.53
N LEU A 168 -0.30 0.87 -0.79
CA LEU A 168 -0.37 2.13 -0.05
C LEU A 168 -0.42 1.96 1.48
N GLY A 169 -1.05 0.89 1.98
CA GLY A 169 -1.13 0.58 3.40
C GLY A 169 0.23 0.50 4.10
N GLY A 170 1.29 0.07 3.40
CA GLY A 170 2.64 0.03 3.98
C GLY A 170 3.23 1.41 4.22
N LEU A 171 2.86 2.41 3.40
CA LEU A 171 3.24 3.81 3.64
C LEU A 171 2.43 4.41 4.78
N ILE A 172 1.13 4.12 4.83
CA ILE A 172 0.24 4.52 5.94
C ILE A 172 0.77 3.97 7.26
N ALA A 173 1.11 2.67 7.30
CA ALA A 173 1.68 2.02 8.47
C ALA A 173 3.00 2.65 8.90
N ARG A 174 3.92 2.95 7.97
CA ARG A 174 5.18 3.65 8.28
C ARG A 174 4.94 5.02 8.95
N TYR A 175 3.91 5.75 8.54
CA TYR A 175 3.57 7.01 9.18
C TYR A 175 2.93 6.79 10.57
N ALA A 176 2.00 5.85 10.67
CA ALA A 176 1.31 5.52 11.92
C ALA A 176 2.29 5.06 13.01
N ILE A 177 3.23 4.17 12.71
CA ILE A 177 4.20 3.69 13.70
C ILE A 177 5.06 4.83 14.26
N ALA A 178 5.37 5.86 13.46
CA ALA A 178 6.12 7.02 13.93
C ALA A 178 5.31 7.86 14.93
N ARG A 179 3.99 7.96 14.75
CA ARG A 179 3.09 8.61 15.72
C ARG A 179 2.91 7.81 17.00
N LEU A 180 2.91 6.48 16.88
CA LEU A 180 2.72 5.55 17.99
C LEU A 180 4.00 5.28 18.79
N TYR A 181 5.14 5.72 18.28
CA TYR A 181 6.44 5.42 18.84
C TYR A 181 6.72 6.19 20.12
N ARG A 182 7.16 5.46 21.14
CA ARG A 182 7.65 6.00 22.41
C ARG A 182 8.94 5.31 22.81
N GLN A 183 9.87 6.10 23.37
CA GLN A 183 11.09 5.60 24.00
C GLN A 183 10.87 5.57 25.49
N ASP A 184 10.77 4.37 26.07
CA ASP A 184 10.68 4.22 27.52
C ASP A 184 12.09 4.17 28.11
N PHE A 185 12.50 5.26 28.77
CA PHE A 185 13.66 5.27 29.64
C PHE A 185 13.28 4.57 30.94
N SER A 186 13.68 3.31 31.08
CA SER A 186 13.54 2.60 32.35
C SER A 186 14.55 3.17 33.34
N ARG A 187 14.19 4.30 33.96
CA ARG A 187 14.87 4.76 35.17
C ARG A 187 14.61 3.69 36.22
N LYS A 188 15.64 2.92 36.60
CA LYS A 188 15.62 2.24 37.90
C LYS A 188 15.46 3.35 38.92
N LEU A 189 14.23 3.63 39.34
CA LEU A 189 14.00 4.41 40.53
C LEU A 189 14.44 3.49 41.66
N GLY A 190 15.72 3.63 42.04
CA GLY A 190 16.22 3.02 43.25
C GLY A 190 15.31 3.43 44.39
N GLU A 191 14.91 2.43 45.16
CA GLU A 191 14.32 2.61 46.47
C GLU A 191 15.20 3.59 47.24
N GLU A 192 14.71 4.82 47.44
CA GLU A 192 15.27 5.72 48.44
C GLU A 192 14.97 5.08 49.80
N ASN A 193 15.96 4.37 50.34
CA ASN A 193 16.22 4.18 51.77
C ASN A 193 17.46 3.28 51.93
N ASP A 194 18.66 3.85 51.99
CA ASP A 194 19.52 3.78 53.19
C ASP A 194 20.84 4.53 52.93
N GLU A 195 21.15 5.47 53.81
CA GLU A 195 22.45 6.14 53.84
C GLU A 195 23.52 5.16 54.30
N ARG A 196 24.44 4.70 53.42
CA ARG A 196 25.84 4.39 53.82
C ARG A 196 26.83 4.60 52.67
N GLN A 197 27.89 5.33 53.02
CA GLN A 197 29.09 5.60 52.24
C GLN A 197 29.78 4.32 51.73
N GLY A 198 30.33 4.40 50.51
CA GLY A 198 31.29 3.44 49.98
C GLY A 198 31.62 3.73 48.52
N GLU A 199 32.82 4.27 48.26
CA GLU A 199 33.37 4.44 46.92
C GLU A 199 33.52 3.08 46.21
N SER A 200 32.86 2.90 45.07
CA SER A 200 33.28 1.89 44.08
C SER A 200 32.74 2.19 42.68
N ASN A 201 33.67 2.22 41.72
CA ASN A 201 33.51 2.26 40.26
C ASN A 201 32.14 1.79 39.74
N GLY A 202 31.26 2.74 39.42
CA GLY A 202 30.00 2.47 38.74
C GLY A 202 30.23 2.17 37.26
N SER A 203 30.18 0.89 36.87
CA SER A 203 29.89 0.54 35.48
C SER A 203 28.55 1.18 35.11
N PHE A 204 28.53 2.09 34.14
CA PHE A 204 27.30 2.56 33.51
C PHE A 204 26.55 1.34 32.99
N ALA A 205 25.58 0.85 33.75
CA ALA A 205 24.65 -0.15 33.27
C ALA A 205 23.90 0.50 32.11
N GLU A 206 24.13 0.02 30.88
CA GLU A 206 23.44 0.46 29.68
C GLU A 206 21.95 0.57 29.99
N GLU A 207 21.46 1.81 30.03
CA GLU A 207 20.07 2.13 30.23
C GLU A 207 19.33 1.53 29.02
N LYS A 208 18.72 0.36 29.21
CA LYS A 208 18.11 -0.40 28.11
C LYS A 208 16.82 0.30 27.71
N CYS A 209 16.93 1.31 26.85
CA CYS A 209 15.81 1.98 26.22
C CYS A 209 14.96 0.92 25.52
N LYS A 210 13.71 0.78 25.95
CA LYS A 210 12.79 -0.16 25.34
C LYS A 210 11.89 0.61 24.42
N ASP A 211 12.18 0.51 23.13
CA ASP A 211 11.32 1.05 22.08
C ASP A 211 9.93 0.39 22.15
N ARG A 212 8.88 1.22 22.03
CA ARG A 212 7.48 0.79 22.05
C ARG A 212 6.68 1.42 20.93
N ILE A 213 5.69 0.69 20.44
CA ILE A 213 4.68 1.17 19.50
C ILE A 213 3.33 1.00 20.19
N ALA A 214 2.65 2.12 20.49
CA ALA A 214 1.41 2.13 21.28
C ALA A 214 1.57 1.43 22.65
N GLY A 215 2.75 1.52 23.28
CA GLY A 215 3.05 0.82 24.53
C GLY A 215 3.36 -0.69 24.39
N LEU A 216 3.27 -1.24 23.18
CA LEU A 216 3.51 -2.65 22.89
C LEU A 216 4.91 -2.88 22.30
N GLU A 217 5.42 -4.10 22.47
CA GLU A 217 6.69 -4.55 21.88
C GLU A 217 6.51 -4.79 20.36
N PRO A 218 7.22 -4.05 19.49
CA PRO A 218 7.12 -4.21 18.04
C PRO A 218 7.86 -5.46 17.54
N VAL A 219 7.15 -6.37 16.85
CA VAL A 219 7.70 -7.66 16.43
C VAL A 219 7.92 -7.73 14.92
N ASN A 220 6.85 -7.73 14.11
CA ASN A 220 6.94 -7.83 12.65
C ASN A 220 6.41 -6.58 11.95
N PHE A 221 7.17 -6.07 10.98
CA PHE A 221 6.70 -5.08 10.02
C PHE A 221 6.76 -5.67 8.62
N ILE A 222 5.61 -6.11 8.10
CA ILE A 222 5.50 -6.87 6.85
C ILE A 222 4.75 -6.03 5.82
N THR A 223 5.34 -5.90 4.62
CA THR A 223 4.74 -5.16 3.51
C THR A 223 4.59 -6.05 2.28
N LEU A 224 3.47 -5.90 1.57
CA LEU A 224 3.13 -6.64 0.36
C LEU A 224 2.88 -5.65 -0.77
N ALA A 225 3.74 -5.66 -1.79
CA ALA A 225 3.66 -4.78 -2.95
C ALA A 225 3.56 -3.28 -2.60
N THR A 226 4.24 -2.82 -1.54
CA THR A 226 4.22 -1.41 -1.09
C THR A 226 5.15 -0.53 -1.94
N PRO A 227 4.70 0.64 -2.44
CA PRO A 227 5.56 1.55 -3.20
C PRO A 227 6.46 2.39 -2.27
N HIS A 228 7.42 1.76 -1.59
CA HIS A 228 8.26 2.41 -0.58
C HIS A 228 9.05 3.62 -1.08
N LEU A 229 9.40 3.64 -2.36
CA LEU A 229 10.14 4.71 -3.04
C LEU A 229 9.20 5.62 -3.86
N GLY A 230 7.89 5.48 -3.68
CA GLY A 230 6.89 6.06 -4.55
C GLY A 230 6.66 5.26 -5.83
N SER A 231 5.92 5.89 -6.75
CA SER A 231 5.46 5.30 -8.03
C SER A 231 6.01 6.03 -9.26
N ARG A 232 6.79 7.10 -9.07
CA ARG A 232 7.37 7.89 -10.16
C ARG A 232 8.60 7.19 -10.75
N GLY A 233 8.82 7.29 -12.06
CA GLY A 233 10.06 6.82 -12.70
C GLY A 233 10.18 5.30 -12.87
N HIS A 234 9.34 4.52 -12.18
CA HIS A 234 9.29 3.08 -12.33
C HIS A 234 8.48 2.77 -13.60
N LYS A 235 9.17 2.41 -14.69
CA LYS A 235 8.66 2.01 -16.02
C LYS A 235 7.64 0.83 -16.02
N GLN A 236 6.94 0.61 -14.93
CA GLN A 236 6.03 -0.50 -14.65
C GLN A 236 4.57 -0.06 -14.63
N VAL A 237 4.24 1.21 -14.86
CA VAL A 237 2.87 1.66 -15.20
C VAL A 237 2.66 1.46 -16.71
N PRO A 238 2.15 0.32 -17.18
CA PRO A 238 2.07 -0.01 -18.60
C PRO A 238 0.66 0.29 -19.08
N VAL A 239 0.10 1.43 -18.70
CA VAL A 239 -1.21 1.82 -19.23
C VAL A 239 -1.07 2.20 -20.72
N PHE A 240 0.15 2.48 -21.22
CA PHE A 240 0.37 2.81 -22.63
C PHE A 240 1.78 2.45 -23.15
N CYS A 241 2.10 1.16 -23.28
CA CYS A 241 3.16 0.68 -24.18
C CYS A 241 4.55 1.37 -24.10
N GLY A 242 5.08 1.64 -22.90
CA GLY A 242 6.53 1.89 -22.72
C GLY A 242 7.09 3.22 -23.25
N LEU A 243 6.26 4.22 -23.54
CA LEU A 243 6.71 5.57 -23.88
C LEU A 243 6.94 6.43 -22.63
N TYR A 244 8.17 6.93 -22.45
CA TYR A 244 8.62 7.80 -21.34
C TYR A 244 7.76 9.06 -21.16
N SER A 245 7.07 9.48 -22.22
CA SER A 245 6.14 10.63 -22.28
C SER A 245 4.93 10.51 -21.34
N MET A 246 4.59 9.30 -20.90
CA MET A 246 3.35 8.99 -20.17
C MET A 246 3.48 9.11 -18.65
N GLU A 247 4.68 9.06 -18.08
CA GLU A 247 4.87 9.37 -16.65
C GLU A 247 4.48 10.82 -16.34
N LYS A 248 4.70 11.74 -17.29
CA LYS A 248 4.22 13.13 -17.18
C LYS A 248 2.69 13.23 -17.20
N VAL A 249 2.00 12.29 -17.86
CA VAL A 249 0.52 12.24 -17.90
C VAL A 249 -0.02 11.57 -16.64
N ALA A 250 0.61 10.50 -16.15
CA ALA A 250 0.27 9.86 -14.87
C ALA A 250 0.51 10.81 -13.68
N SER A 251 1.61 11.57 -13.69
CA SER A 251 1.84 12.63 -12.71
C SER A 251 0.82 13.76 -12.84
N ARG A 252 0.39 14.11 -14.05
CA ARG A 252 -0.73 15.04 -14.28
C ARG A 252 -2.10 14.45 -13.94
N ALA A 253 -2.23 13.13 -13.83
CA ALA A 253 -3.42 12.41 -13.39
C ALA A 253 -3.43 12.12 -11.87
N SER A 254 -2.34 12.44 -11.16
CA SER A 254 -2.21 12.23 -9.71
C SER A 254 -3.29 12.95 -8.89
N TRP A 255 -3.83 14.08 -9.39
CA TRP A 255 -4.98 14.77 -8.81
C TRP A 255 -6.23 13.88 -8.66
N ILE A 256 -6.41 12.86 -9.51
CA ILE A 256 -7.52 11.89 -9.41
C ILE A 256 -7.40 11.06 -8.13
N LEU A 257 -6.19 10.87 -7.62
CA LEU A 257 -5.90 10.19 -6.35
C LEU A 257 -5.70 11.18 -5.19
N GLY A 258 -6.15 12.43 -5.34
CA GLY A 258 -6.08 13.46 -4.33
C GLY A 258 -4.67 13.74 -3.83
N ARG A 259 -4.54 13.91 -2.51
CA ARG A 259 -3.25 14.19 -1.86
C ARG A 259 -2.36 12.94 -1.83
N THR A 260 -2.95 11.75 -1.74
CA THR A 260 -2.23 10.47 -1.87
C THR A 260 -1.46 10.39 -3.18
N GLY A 261 -2.06 10.82 -4.29
CA GLY A 261 -1.38 10.89 -5.58
C GLY A 261 -0.12 11.77 -5.52
N LYS A 262 -0.20 12.95 -4.89
CA LYS A 262 0.97 13.84 -4.76
C LYS A 262 2.12 13.16 -4.00
N HIS A 263 1.82 12.48 -2.89
CA HIS A 263 2.83 11.76 -2.09
C HIS A 263 3.46 10.61 -2.88
N LEU A 264 2.65 9.79 -3.57
CA LEU A 264 3.15 8.65 -4.37
C LEU A 264 4.03 9.09 -5.54
N PHE A 265 3.76 10.25 -6.14
CA PHE A 265 4.54 10.80 -7.25
C PHE A 265 5.63 11.79 -6.83
N LEU A 266 5.83 12.00 -5.51
CA LEU A 266 6.83 12.91 -4.96
C LEU A 266 6.69 14.34 -5.51
N THR A 267 5.44 14.83 -5.57
CA THR A 267 5.11 16.18 -6.07
C THR A 267 4.55 17.09 -4.98
N ASP A 268 4.63 16.66 -3.73
CA ASP A 268 4.20 17.32 -2.49
C ASP A 268 5.34 18.11 -1.83
N SER A 269 6.20 18.74 -2.65
CA SER A 269 7.20 19.67 -2.14
C SER A 269 6.56 21.03 -1.86
N ASP A 270 5.77 21.10 -0.80
CA ASP A 270 5.09 22.31 -0.36
C ASP A 270 5.94 23.06 0.68
N ASP A 271 5.89 24.40 0.69
CA ASP A 271 6.50 25.27 1.70
C ASP A 271 8.00 25.03 1.99
N GLY A 272 8.75 24.65 0.96
CA GLY A 272 10.20 24.39 1.08
C GLY A 272 10.55 23.05 1.74
N LYS A 273 9.56 22.24 2.14
CA LYS A 273 9.78 20.89 2.68
C LYS A 273 10.00 19.89 1.54
N SER A 274 10.81 18.86 1.82
CA SER A 274 10.96 17.73 0.91
C SER A 274 9.67 16.90 0.83
N PRO A 275 9.44 16.10 -0.23
CA PRO A 275 8.30 15.19 -0.30
C PRO A 275 8.19 14.29 0.94
N LEU A 276 6.96 14.00 1.39
CA LEU A 276 6.71 13.25 2.63
C LEU A 276 7.44 11.91 2.67
N LEU A 277 7.47 11.16 1.57
CA LEU A 277 8.16 9.86 1.55
C LEU A 277 9.66 9.98 1.78
N LEU A 278 10.27 11.11 1.38
CA LEU A 278 11.66 11.43 1.66
C LEU A 278 11.86 11.84 3.12
N GLN A 279 10.91 12.57 3.70
CA GLN A 279 10.93 12.87 5.14
C GLN A 279 10.87 11.59 5.97
N MET A 280 10.05 10.61 5.57
CA MET A 280 9.87 9.33 6.27
C MET A 280 11.08 8.38 6.21
N VAL A 281 12.22 8.80 5.67
CA VAL A 281 13.48 8.03 5.70
C VAL A 281 14.53 8.60 6.66
N ASN A 282 14.15 9.64 7.42
CA ASN A 282 14.94 10.19 8.51
C ASN A 282 14.03 10.50 9.71
N ASP A 283 14.61 10.64 10.90
CA ASP A 283 13.88 11.12 12.06
C ASP A 283 13.83 12.65 12.05
N SER A 284 12.67 13.23 12.37
CA SER A 284 12.52 14.66 12.66
C SER A 284 12.44 14.88 14.18
N GLU A 285 12.36 16.14 14.61
CA GLU A 285 12.13 16.45 16.03
C GLU A 285 10.81 15.84 16.52
N ASP A 286 9.74 16.00 15.73
CA ASP A 286 8.38 15.57 16.08
C ASP A 286 8.12 14.07 15.86
N LEU A 287 8.66 13.48 14.77
CA LEU A 287 8.33 12.12 14.34
C LEU A 287 9.61 11.32 14.06
N LYS A 288 9.78 10.22 14.79
CA LYS A 288 10.95 9.33 14.66
C LYS A 288 10.66 8.18 13.69
N PHE A 289 10.54 8.46 12.39
CA PHE A 289 10.16 7.46 11.39
C PHE A 289 11.11 6.25 11.30
N ILE A 290 12.43 6.49 11.26
CA ILE A 290 13.41 5.42 11.15
C ILE A 290 13.59 4.71 12.48
N SER A 291 13.59 5.43 13.61
CA SER A 291 13.68 4.78 14.93
C SER A 291 12.45 3.90 15.21
N ALA A 292 11.24 4.37 14.89
CA ALA A 292 10.02 3.57 14.99
C ALA A 292 10.10 2.31 14.12
N LEU A 293 10.57 2.41 12.88
CA LEU A 293 10.73 1.27 11.99
C LEU A 293 11.86 0.32 12.43
N HIS A 294 12.95 0.87 13.00
CA HIS A 294 14.06 0.12 13.56
C HIS A 294 13.64 -0.76 14.74
N SER A 295 12.69 -0.27 15.56
CA SER A 295 12.22 -0.97 16.75
C SER A 295 11.66 -2.37 16.49
N PHE A 296 11.10 -2.61 15.29
CA PHE A 296 10.59 -3.93 14.91
C PHE A 296 11.71 -4.96 14.80
N LYS A 297 11.56 -6.11 15.49
CA LYS A 297 12.53 -7.22 15.42
C LYS A 297 12.75 -7.71 13.99
N ARG A 298 11.68 -7.75 13.20
CA ARG A 298 11.70 -8.30 11.84
C ARG A 298 10.98 -7.37 10.86
N ARG A 299 11.63 -7.08 9.73
CA ARG A 299 11.07 -6.29 8.62
C ARG A 299 11.13 -7.10 7.33
N VAL A 300 9.99 -7.22 6.64
CA VAL A 300 9.87 -8.04 5.44
C VAL A 300 9.17 -7.27 4.32
N ALA A 301 9.71 -7.36 3.12
CA ALA A 301 9.15 -6.79 1.90
C ALA A 301 8.85 -7.90 0.90
N TYR A 302 7.57 -8.23 0.72
CA TYR A 302 7.07 -9.09 -0.34
C TYR A 302 6.84 -8.27 -1.60
N ALA A 303 7.52 -8.62 -2.68
CA ALA A 303 7.51 -7.85 -3.92
C ALA A 303 7.16 -8.72 -5.12
N ASN A 304 6.20 -8.28 -5.93
CA ASN A 304 5.90 -8.95 -7.18
C ASN A 304 7.04 -8.70 -8.18
N ALA A 305 7.78 -9.76 -8.55
CA ALA A 305 8.84 -9.67 -9.54
C ALA A 305 8.31 -9.46 -10.97
N ARG A 306 7.03 -9.80 -11.20
CA ARG A 306 6.34 -9.69 -12.50
C ARG A 306 4.86 -9.37 -12.35
N PHE A 307 4.31 -8.73 -13.38
CA PHE A 307 2.88 -8.50 -13.62
C PHE A 307 2.16 -7.59 -12.61
N ASP A 308 2.89 -7.03 -11.65
CA ASP A 308 2.39 -5.88 -10.91
C ASP A 308 2.59 -4.63 -11.78
N HIS A 309 1.46 -4.01 -12.12
CA HIS A 309 1.39 -2.84 -12.98
C HIS A 309 1.14 -1.56 -12.18
N LEU A 310 0.95 -1.69 -10.87
CA LEU A 310 0.67 -0.58 -9.96
C LEU A 310 1.92 -0.22 -9.18
N VAL A 311 2.67 -1.22 -8.71
CA VAL A 311 3.86 -0.99 -7.88
C VAL A 311 5.09 -1.64 -8.50
N GLY A 312 6.12 -0.82 -8.64
CA GLY A 312 7.39 -1.25 -9.21
C GLY A 312 8.11 -2.29 -8.35
N TRP A 313 8.69 -3.32 -8.98
CA TRP A 313 9.52 -4.33 -8.28
C TRP A 313 10.67 -3.72 -7.47
N SER A 314 11.36 -2.70 -7.99
CA SER A 314 12.43 -1.99 -7.28
C SER A 314 11.91 -1.25 -6.04
N SER A 315 10.77 -0.57 -6.17
CA SER A 315 10.12 0.16 -5.08
C SER A 315 9.63 -0.78 -3.97
N SER A 316 8.92 -1.84 -4.36
CA SER A 316 8.37 -2.82 -3.40
C SER A 316 9.39 -3.74 -2.74
N SER A 317 10.55 -3.94 -3.36
CA SER A 317 11.63 -4.73 -2.75
C SER A 317 12.76 -3.90 -2.13
N LEU A 318 12.66 -2.57 -2.14
CA LEU A 318 13.72 -1.68 -1.64
C LEU A 318 15.09 -1.98 -2.27
N ARG A 319 15.12 -2.12 -3.59
CA ARG A 319 16.34 -2.42 -4.36
C ARG A 319 16.48 -1.44 -5.52
N ARG A 320 17.72 -1.11 -5.86
CA ARG A 320 18.01 -0.41 -7.11
C ARG A 320 17.71 -1.32 -8.29
N ARG A 321 17.44 -0.74 -9.46
CA ARG A 321 17.12 -1.53 -10.66
C ARG A 321 18.24 -2.47 -11.10
N ASN A 322 19.49 -2.07 -10.88
CA ASN A 322 20.67 -2.88 -11.17
C ASN A 322 20.95 -3.97 -10.12
N GLU A 323 20.36 -3.86 -8.93
CA GLU A 323 20.42 -4.86 -7.85
C GLU A 323 19.29 -5.90 -7.95
N LEU A 324 18.32 -5.70 -8.84
CA LEU A 324 17.24 -6.67 -9.02
C LEU A 324 17.78 -7.99 -9.61
N PRO A 325 17.36 -9.14 -9.07
CA PRO A 325 17.79 -10.44 -9.56
C PRO A 325 17.54 -10.59 -11.06
N LYS A 326 18.49 -11.18 -11.76
CA LYS A 326 18.28 -11.55 -13.16
C LYS A 326 17.19 -12.61 -13.23
N ARG A 327 16.14 -12.36 -14.01
CA ARG A 327 14.93 -13.22 -14.10
C ARG A 327 15.22 -14.70 -14.36
N ARG A 328 16.30 -15.01 -15.08
CA ARG A 328 16.74 -16.38 -15.39
C ARG A 328 17.33 -17.14 -14.19
N ASN A 329 17.71 -16.44 -13.12
CA ASN A 329 18.32 -17.00 -11.92
C ASN A 329 17.32 -17.21 -10.78
N LEU A 330 16.05 -16.84 -10.97
CA LEU A 330 15.03 -16.95 -9.93
C LEU A 330 14.54 -18.40 -9.84
N GLN A 331 14.89 -19.09 -8.76
CA GLN A 331 14.43 -20.45 -8.48
C GLN A 331 13.11 -20.41 -7.71
N LYS A 332 12.18 -21.29 -8.07
CA LYS A 332 10.93 -21.45 -7.33
C LYS A 332 11.22 -22.16 -6.00
N HIS A 333 10.63 -21.67 -4.92
CA HIS A 333 10.66 -22.33 -3.63
C HIS A 333 9.91 -23.67 -3.72
N ALA A 334 10.51 -24.75 -3.20
CA ALA A 334 9.93 -26.10 -3.23
C ALA A 334 8.57 -26.21 -2.52
N LYS A 335 8.47 -25.69 -1.28
CA LYS A 335 7.23 -25.64 -0.50
C LYS A 335 6.21 -24.58 -0.99
N TYR A 336 6.67 -23.42 -1.51
CA TYR A 336 5.78 -22.33 -1.92
C TYR A 336 6.03 -21.95 -3.40
N PRO A 337 5.28 -22.51 -4.37
CA PRO A 337 5.57 -22.39 -5.80
C PRO A 337 5.61 -20.96 -6.36
N HIS A 338 4.99 -20.00 -5.68
CA HIS A 338 4.95 -18.59 -6.06
C HIS A 338 6.04 -17.73 -5.44
N ILE A 339 6.84 -18.27 -4.53
CA ILE A 339 7.97 -17.59 -3.92
C ILE A 339 9.24 -17.92 -4.70
N LEU A 340 10.02 -16.89 -4.96
CA LEU A 340 11.29 -16.97 -5.66
C LEU A 340 12.42 -16.73 -4.66
N TYR A 341 13.40 -17.63 -4.65
CA TYR A 341 14.63 -17.43 -3.89
C TYR A 341 15.72 -16.77 -4.72
N GLU A 342 16.44 -15.86 -4.08
CA GLU A 342 17.78 -15.45 -4.48
C GLU A 342 18.79 -16.11 -3.52
N VAL A 343 19.75 -16.84 -4.08
CA VAL A 343 20.88 -17.39 -3.31
C VAL A 343 21.61 -16.23 -2.66
N ALA A 344 21.81 -16.33 -1.33
CA ALA A 344 22.51 -15.33 -0.53
C ALA A 344 23.75 -14.81 -1.26
N SER A 345 23.72 -13.53 -1.63
CA SER A 345 24.96 -12.83 -1.93
C SER A 345 25.70 -12.76 -0.60
N LYS A 346 26.71 -13.64 -0.45
CA LYS A 346 27.68 -13.55 0.64
C LYS A 346 28.16 -12.11 0.72
N THR A 347 28.14 -11.56 1.93
CA THR A 347 28.87 -10.37 2.29
C THR A 347 30.31 -10.51 1.81
N ASP A 348 30.74 -9.64 0.88
CA ASP A 348 32.16 -9.36 0.67
C ASP A 348 32.36 -7.92 0.15
N LYS A 349 32.75 -7.08 1.11
CA LYS A 349 33.49 -5.81 1.01
C LYS A 349 32.79 -4.58 0.37
N PRO A 350 33.10 -3.36 0.87
CA PRO A 350 32.66 -2.11 0.26
C PRO A 350 33.36 -1.97 -1.09
N GLN A 351 32.64 -2.17 -2.19
CA GLN A 351 33.16 -1.82 -3.50
C GLN A 351 33.17 -0.30 -3.64
N VAL A 352 34.38 0.22 -3.85
CA VAL A 352 34.70 1.57 -4.28
C VAL A 352 33.78 1.97 -5.43
N HIS A 353 33.03 3.05 -5.24
CA HIS A 353 32.14 3.60 -6.25
C HIS A 353 32.95 4.19 -7.40
N LEU A 354 32.95 3.52 -8.55
CA LEU A 354 33.30 4.15 -9.81
C LEU A 354 32.12 5.06 -10.20
N GLU A 355 32.30 6.37 -10.06
CA GLU A 355 31.33 7.37 -10.49
C GLU A 355 31.23 7.39 -12.01
N ALA A 356 30.36 6.54 -12.56
CA ALA A 356 29.82 6.79 -13.89
C ALA A 356 28.94 8.04 -13.80
N LYS A 357 29.41 9.16 -14.38
CA LYS A 357 28.63 10.38 -14.64
C LYS A 357 27.41 10.05 -15.52
N ILE A 358 26.36 9.54 -14.91
CA ILE A 358 25.02 9.50 -15.48
C ILE A 358 24.37 10.81 -15.09
N VAL A 359 23.87 11.57 -16.06
CA VAL A 359 23.05 12.77 -15.83
C VAL A 359 21.87 12.36 -14.93
N ARG A 360 21.95 12.64 -13.62
CA ARG A 360 20.89 12.32 -12.66
C ARG A 360 19.78 13.35 -12.83
N GLY A 361 18.57 12.89 -13.08
CA GLY A 361 17.38 13.71 -12.86
C GLY A 361 17.06 13.77 -11.37
N LYS A 362 16.50 14.88 -10.88
CA LYS A 362 16.06 15.11 -9.49
C LYS A 362 15.28 13.93 -8.87
N THR A 363 14.47 13.21 -9.67
CA THR A 363 13.73 12.03 -9.20
C THR A 363 14.64 10.85 -8.82
N ASN A 364 15.72 10.61 -9.58
CA ASN A 364 16.65 9.52 -9.29
C ASN A 364 17.46 9.81 -8.01
N GLU A 365 17.69 11.09 -7.69
CA GLU A 365 18.36 11.49 -6.45
C GLU A 365 17.48 11.21 -5.22
N MET A 366 16.19 11.57 -5.29
CA MET A 366 15.23 11.26 -4.23
C MET A 366 15.03 9.75 -4.04
N GLU A 367 14.94 8.97 -5.14
CA GLU A 367 14.86 7.50 -5.08
C GLU A 367 16.08 6.92 -4.35
N GLU A 368 17.29 7.41 -4.68
CA GLU A 368 18.53 6.95 -4.06
C GLU A 368 18.64 7.33 -2.58
N GLU A 369 18.18 8.52 -2.19
CA GLU A 369 18.14 8.92 -0.78
C GLU A 369 17.15 8.07 0.01
N MET A 370 15.96 7.80 -0.54
CA MET A 370 14.99 6.90 0.11
C MET A 370 15.52 5.47 0.25
N ILE A 371 16.18 4.93 -0.78
CA ILE A 371 16.85 3.63 -0.69
C ILE A 371 17.90 3.69 0.41
N ARG A 372 18.80 4.67 0.40
CA ARG A 372 19.86 4.79 1.42
C ARG A 372 19.29 4.85 2.83
N GLY A 373 18.25 5.62 3.08
CA GLY A 373 17.63 5.76 4.40
C GLY A 373 16.96 4.47 4.87
N LEU A 374 16.15 3.82 4.03
CA LEU A 374 15.44 2.59 4.39
C LEU A 374 16.36 1.38 4.52
N MET A 375 17.45 1.36 3.75
CA MET A 375 18.48 0.32 3.77
C MET A 375 19.45 0.41 4.94
N ARG A 376 19.36 1.46 5.79
CA ARG A 376 20.06 1.48 7.09
C ARG A 376 19.58 0.36 8.00
N LEU A 377 18.37 -0.16 7.75
CA LEU A 377 17.74 -1.22 8.51
C LEU A 377 17.86 -2.56 7.76
N SER A 378 17.90 -3.66 8.51
CA SER A 378 17.80 -5.00 7.92
C SER A 378 16.40 -5.26 7.37
N TRP A 379 16.34 -5.80 6.15
CA TRP A 379 15.09 -6.19 5.49
C TRP A 379 15.25 -7.57 4.84
N GLU A 380 14.30 -8.44 5.12
CA GLU A 380 14.07 -9.64 4.33
C GLU A 380 13.28 -9.27 3.07
N ARG A 381 13.73 -9.73 1.90
CA ARG A 381 13.10 -9.45 0.62
C ARG A 381 12.62 -10.75 0.02
N ILE A 382 11.32 -10.87 -0.19
CA ILE A 382 10.69 -12.06 -0.73
C ILE A 382 10.09 -11.73 -2.09
N ASP A 383 10.65 -12.32 -3.14
CA ASP A 383 10.17 -12.10 -4.50
C ASP A 383 9.05 -13.06 -4.85
N VAL A 384 7.95 -12.53 -5.39
CA VAL A 384 6.73 -13.28 -5.70
C VAL A 384 6.50 -13.30 -7.20
N ASN A 385 6.05 -14.45 -7.70
CA ASN A 385 5.74 -14.62 -9.12
C ASN A 385 4.55 -15.55 -9.37
N PHE A 386 3.50 -14.97 -9.93
CA PHE A 386 2.27 -15.66 -10.35
C PHE A 386 2.32 -16.17 -11.80
N SER A 387 3.50 -16.21 -12.43
CA SER A 387 3.69 -16.82 -13.76
C SER A 387 3.10 -18.22 -13.81
N GLY A 388 2.32 -18.52 -14.85
CA GLY A 388 1.63 -19.81 -14.98
C GLY A 388 0.21 -19.83 -14.43
N THR A 389 -0.24 -18.77 -13.77
CA THR A 389 -1.65 -18.61 -13.35
C THR A 389 -2.36 -17.57 -14.22
N ILE A 390 -3.69 -17.66 -14.33
CA ILE A 390 -4.50 -16.58 -14.93
C ILE A 390 -4.50 -15.35 -14.02
N GLN A 391 -4.34 -15.55 -12.71
CA GLN A 391 -4.32 -14.51 -11.68
C GLN A 391 -3.09 -13.59 -11.75
N ARG A 392 -2.14 -13.83 -12.68
CA ARG A 392 -0.99 -12.98 -12.95
C ARG A 392 -1.39 -11.54 -13.31
N PHE A 393 -2.50 -11.34 -14.03
CA PHE A 393 -2.99 -10.01 -14.40
C PHE A 393 -3.54 -9.23 -13.20
N LEU A 394 -3.77 -9.93 -12.09
CA LEU A 394 -4.21 -9.37 -10.82
C LEU A 394 -3.13 -9.51 -9.75
N ALA A 395 -1.84 -9.70 -10.13
CA ALA A 395 -0.74 -9.98 -9.20
C ALA A 395 -0.72 -9.05 -7.97
N HIS A 396 -1.01 -7.76 -8.19
CA HIS A 396 -1.09 -6.76 -7.13
C HIS A 396 -2.12 -7.13 -6.04
N ASN A 397 -3.30 -7.62 -6.41
CA ASN A 397 -4.34 -8.03 -5.47
C ASN A 397 -4.22 -9.50 -5.06
N THR A 398 -3.61 -10.32 -5.92
CA THR A 398 -3.38 -11.74 -5.66
C THR A 398 -2.41 -11.94 -4.51
N ILE A 399 -1.37 -11.11 -4.39
CA ILE A 399 -0.37 -11.23 -3.32
C ILE A 399 -0.96 -11.17 -1.89
N GLN A 400 -2.09 -10.46 -1.70
CA GLN A 400 -2.82 -10.38 -0.42
C GLN A 400 -4.06 -11.27 -0.35
N VAL A 401 -4.40 -12.00 -1.42
CA VAL A 401 -5.62 -12.81 -1.53
C VAL A 401 -6.90 -11.98 -1.32
N LYS A 402 -7.02 -10.85 -2.04
CA LYS A 402 -8.14 -9.89 -1.91
C LYS A 402 -9.52 -10.56 -1.91
N THR A 403 -9.75 -11.46 -2.86
CA THR A 403 -10.97 -12.27 -2.94
C THR A 403 -10.56 -13.71 -3.23
N TYR A 404 -10.73 -14.63 -2.27
CA TYR A 404 -10.20 -16.00 -2.38
C TYR A 404 -10.56 -16.71 -3.70
N CYS A 405 -11.82 -16.66 -4.15
CA CYS A 405 -12.24 -17.32 -5.38
C CYS A 405 -11.57 -16.76 -6.66
N ILE A 406 -11.02 -15.54 -6.60
CA ILE A 406 -10.34 -14.86 -7.71
C ILE A 406 -8.81 -14.87 -7.51
N ASN A 407 -8.35 -14.90 -6.26
CA ASN A 407 -6.96 -14.62 -5.86
C ASN A 407 -6.30 -15.78 -5.09
N SER A 408 -6.85 -17.00 -5.18
CA SER A 408 -6.38 -18.18 -4.44
C SER A 408 -4.91 -18.55 -4.67
N ALA A 409 -4.28 -18.15 -5.78
CA ALA A 409 -2.85 -18.38 -6.00
C ALA A 409 -1.98 -17.67 -4.94
N GLY A 410 -2.47 -16.58 -4.37
CA GLY A 410 -1.81 -15.87 -3.27
C GLY A 410 -1.83 -16.59 -1.94
N ALA A 411 -2.67 -17.63 -1.77
CA ALA A 411 -2.78 -18.35 -0.49
C ALA A 411 -1.43 -18.91 -0.01
N ASN A 412 -0.55 -19.28 -0.96
CA ASN A 412 0.79 -19.79 -0.65
C ASN A 412 1.72 -18.69 -0.11
N ILE A 413 1.48 -17.43 -0.48
CA ILE A 413 2.21 -16.28 0.05
C ILE A 413 1.78 -16.01 1.49
N ILE A 414 0.47 -16.05 1.76
CA ILE A 414 -0.08 -15.94 3.11
C ILE A 414 0.44 -17.08 3.99
N GLN A 415 0.48 -18.31 3.49
CA GLN A 415 1.02 -19.43 4.25
C GLN A 415 2.50 -19.26 4.56
N HIS A 416 3.33 -18.88 3.58
CA HIS A 416 4.75 -18.60 3.85
C HIS A 416 4.94 -17.49 4.87
N MET A 417 4.12 -16.44 4.82
CA MET A 417 4.16 -15.35 5.78
C MET A 417 3.84 -15.84 7.20
N ILE A 418 2.82 -16.68 7.36
CA ILE A 418 2.44 -17.30 8.63
C ILE A 418 3.55 -18.22 9.14
N ASP A 419 4.05 -19.14 8.30
CA ASP A 419 5.08 -20.12 8.70
C ASP A 419 6.42 -19.47 9.11
N ASN A 420 6.66 -18.22 8.69
CA ASN A 420 7.84 -17.44 9.06
C ASN A 420 7.48 -16.25 9.98
N PHE A 421 6.30 -16.24 10.59
CA PHE A 421 5.88 -15.17 11.48
C PHE A 421 6.56 -15.33 12.85
N VAL A 422 7.09 -14.22 13.38
CA VAL A 422 7.67 -14.23 14.73
C VAL A 422 6.55 -13.89 15.72
N LEU A 423 6.30 -14.77 16.68
CA LEU A 423 5.30 -14.52 17.72
C LEU A 423 5.77 -13.55 18.78
#